data_AF-A0AAU6PZW1-F1
#
_entry.id   AF-A0AAU6PZW1-F1
#
_cell.length_a   1.000
_cell.length_b   1.000
_cell.length_c   1.000
_cell.angle_alpha   90.00
_cell.angle_beta   90.00
_cell.angle_gamma   90.00
#
_symmetry.space_group_name_H-M   'P 1'
#
loop_
_entity.id
_entity.type
_entity.pdbx_description
1 polymer ?
#
loop_
_entity_poly.entity_id
_entity_poly.type
_entity_poly.pdbx_seq_one_letter_code
_entity_poly.pdbx_strand_id
1 'polypeptide(L)'
;MTDAKRDTVPPVAAELSVHADEHAQNTEVVAEQGPPPADYAQRPASGVKVHTGEGLSAEQVAAMTGTTGEATDANVELQEAQGLDATTQG
;
A
#
# COMPACT_ATOMS: atom_id res chain seq x y z
N MET A 1 -6.40 -32.70 -37.94
CA MET A 1 -7.37 -31.58 -37.95
C MET A 1 -6.99 -30.66 -36.80
N THR A 2 -6.14 -29.69 -37.08
CA THR A 2 -5.59 -28.74 -36.10
C THR A 2 -6.61 -27.62 -35.87
N ASP A 3 -6.87 -27.32 -34.61
CA ASP A 3 -7.90 -26.38 -34.16
C ASP A 3 -7.58 -24.94 -34.63
N ALA A 4 -8.39 -24.44 -35.57
CA ALA A 4 -8.23 -23.12 -36.19
C ALA A 4 -8.39 -21.94 -35.21
N LYS A 5 -8.78 -22.19 -33.95
CA LYS A 5 -8.92 -21.14 -32.93
C LYS A 5 -7.61 -20.69 -32.29
N ARG A 6 -6.49 -21.39 -32.51
CA ARG A 6 -5.17 -20.93 -32.02
C ARG A 6 -4.55 -19.81 -32.85
N ASP A 7 -4.96 -19.63 -34.10
CA ASP A 7 -4.36 -18.64 -35.01
C ASP A 7 -4.93 -17.22 -34.84
N THR A 8 -5.90 -17.03 -33.95
CA THR A 8 -6.58 -15.73 -33.75
C THR A 8 -6.10 -14.97 -32.51
N VAL A 9 -5.10 -15.48 -31.79
CA VAL A 9 -4.52 -14.76 -30.65
C VAL A 9 -3.44 -13.81 -31.18
N PRO A 10 -3.64 -12.48 -31.13
CA PRO A 10 -2.57 -11.56 -31.48
C PRO A 10 -1.36 -11.80 -30.55
N PRO A 11 -0.13 -11.82 -31.08
CA PRO A 11 1.04 -12.00 -30.24
C PRO A 11 1.12 -10.84 -29.25
N VAL A 12 1.08 -11.15 -27.96
CA VAL A 12 1.35 -10.15 -26.92
C VAL A 12 2.84 -9.84 -27.03
N ALA A 13 3.18 -8.68 -27.58
CA ALA A 13 4.54 -8.18 -27.57
C ALA A 13 4.92 -7.89 -26.10
N ALA A 14 5.55 -8.86 -25.44
CA ALA A 14 5.94 -8.80 -24.05
C ALA A 14 7.27 -8.06 -23.85
N GLU A 15 7.54 -7.02 -24.63
CA GLU A 15 8.77 -6.22 -24.49
C GLU A 15 8.39 -4.79 -24.16
N LEU A 16 8.03 -4.58 -22.90
CA LEU A 16 8.02 -3.25 -22.31
C LEU A 16 9.48 -2.91 -21.96
N SER A 17 10.23 -2.36 -22.91
CA SER A 17 11.59 -1.88 -22.65
C SER A 17 11.51 -0.61 -21.79
N VAL A 18 11.81 -0.74 -20.50
CA VAL A 18 12.09 0.42 -19.65
C VAL A 18 13.42 0.97 -20.11
N HIS A 19 13.45 2.16 -20.72
CA HIS A 19 14.68 2.92 -20.85
C HIS A 19 15.16 3.21 -19.43
N ALA A 20 16.15 2.47 -18.96
CA ALA A 20 16.92 2.88 -17.80
C ALA A 20 17.68 4.13 -18.24
N ASP A 21 17.14 5.30 -17.92
CA ASP A 21 17.88 6.55 -18.07
C ASP A 21 19.03 6.48 -17.07
N GLU A 22 20.23 6.21 -17.59
CA GLU A 22 21.47 6.06 -16.83
C GLU A 22 21.88 7.38 -16.13
N HIS A 23 21.14 8.47 -16.39
CA HIS A 23 21.30 9.78 -15.78
C HIS A 23 20.09 10.25 -14.95
N ALA A 24 19.08 9.38 -14.74
CA ALA A 24 17.96 9.72 -13.87
C ALA A 24 18.46 9.86 -12.42
N GLN A 25 18.78 11.09 -12.02
CA GLN A 25 18.98 11.41 -10.62
C GLN A 25 17.71 10.99 -9.88
N ASN A 26 17.86 10.20 -8.81
CA ASN A 26 16.79 9.79 -7.91
C ASN A 26 16.31 11.03 -7.13
N THR A 27 15.62 11.90 -7.85
CA THR A 27 14.96 13.08 -7.32
C THR A 27 13.54 12.64 -7.07
N GLU A 28 13.05 12.75 -5.84
CA GLU A 28 11.64 12.52 -5.55
C GLU A 28 10.80 13.43 -6.45
N VAL A 29 10.22 12.86 -7.50
CA VAL A 29 9.24 13.55 -8.32
C VAL A 29 7.97 13.57 -7.51
N VAL A 30 7.79 14.65 -6.74
CA VAL A 30 6.53 14.92 -6.06
C VAL A 30 5.47 15.09 -7.16
N ALA A 31 4.58 14.11 -7.27
CA ALA A 31 3.45 14.22 -8.18
C ALA A 31 2.51 15.32 -7.67
N GLU A 32 2.53 16.48 -8.34
CA GLU A 32 1.57 17.54 -8.09
C GLU A 32 0.18 17.04 -8.50
N GLN A 33 -0.71 16.88 -7.53
CA GLN A 33 -2.11 16.53 -7.80
C GLN A 33 -2.76 17.72 -8.52
N GLY A 34 -3.17 17.52 -9.77
CA GLY A 34 -3.89 18.52 -10.54
C GLY A 34 -5.29 18.81 -9.98
N PRO A 35 -6.00 19.81 -10.54
CA PRO A 35 -7.38 20.08 -10.17
C PRO A 35 -8.26 18.82 -10.29
N PRO A 36 -9.31 18.70 -9.45
CA PRO A 36 -10.24 17.58 -9.57
C PRO A 36 -10.86 17.54 -10.99
N PRO A 37 -11.25 16.35 -11.46
CA PRO A 37 -11.94 16.21 -12.74
C PRO A 37 -13.17 17.13 -12.83
N ALA A 38 -13.42 17.69 -14.02
CA ALA A 38 -14.51 18.66 -14.25
C ALA A 38 -15.91 18.12 -13.89
N ASP A 39 -16.09 16.80 -13.93
CA ASP A 39 -17.33 16.10 -13.61
C ASP A 39 -17.48 15.74 -12.12
N TYR A 40 -16.48 16.03 -11.26
CA TYR A 40 -16.47 15.60 -9.86
C TYR A 40 -17.76 15.96 -9.11
N ALA A 41 -18.25 17.20 -9.26
CA ALA A 41 -19.46 17.68 -8.60
C ALA A 41 -20.77 17.11 -9.19
N GLN A 42 -20.71 16.55 -10.40
CA GLN A 42 -21.86 15.99 -11.10
C GLN A 42 -22.05 14.50 -10.81
N ARG A 43 -21.05 13.87 -10.17
CA ARG A 43 -21.11 12.43 -9.87
C ARG A 43 -22.23 12.16 -8.87
N PRO A 44 -23.09 11.16 -9.15
CA PRO A 44 -24.07 10.73 -8.16
C PRO A 44 -23.34 10.23 -6.93
N ALA A 45 -23.94 10.44 -5.75
CA ALA A 45 -23.43 9.86 -4.52
C ALA A 45 -23.28 8.34 -4.71
N SER A 46 -22.19 7.76 -4.21
CA SER A 46 -21.89 6.32 -4.36
C SER A 46 -22.98 5.38 -3.81
N GLY A 47 -23.99 5.90 -3.10
CA GLY A 47 -25.01 5.12 -2.42
C GLY A 47 -24.50 4.38 -1.18
N VAL A 48 -23.18 4.38 -0.96
CA VAL A 48 -22.54 3.82 0.22
C VAL A 48 -22.92 4.71 1.41
N LYS A 49 -23.52 4.09 2.42
CA LYS A 49 -23.77 4.77 3.69
C LYS A 49 -22.42 5.19 4.26
N VAL A 50 -22.21 6.49 4.39
CA VAL A 50 -21.11 7.01 5.18
C VAL A 50 -21.45 6.70 6.62
N HIS A 51 -20.76 5.73 7.19
CA HIS A 51 -20.79 5.52 8.62
C HIS A 51 -20.10 6.74 9.24
N THR A 52 -20.86 7.59 9.92
CA THR A 52 -20.29 8.56 10.87
C THR A 52 -19.74 7.75 12.02
N GLY A 53 -18.53 7.21 11.82
CA GLY A 53 -17.93 6.25 12.72
C GLY A 53 -17.69 6.89 14.08
N GLU A 54 -18.30 6.31 15.11
CA GLU A 54 -17.73 6.40 16.44
C GLU A 54 -16.33 5.77 16.35
N GLY A 55 -15.31 6.47 16.85
CA GLY A 55 -13.93 5.99 16.79
C GLY A 55 -13.83 4.62 17.45
N LEU A 56 -12.98 3.75 16.91
CA LEU A 56 -12.70 2.47 17.56
C LEU A 56 -12.02 2.73 18.91
N SER A 57 -12.50 2.07 19.95
CA SER A 57 -11.81 2.04 21.25
C SER A 57 -10.44 1.38 21.12
N ALA A 58 -9.55 1.68 22.08
CA ALA A 58 -8.22 1.08 22.12
C ALA A 58 -8.29 -0.46 22.20
N GLU A 59 -9.26 -1.03 22.92
CA GLU A 59 -9.44 -2.48 22.96
C GLU A 59 -9.88 -3.05 21.60
N GLN A 60 -10.75 -2.35 20.87
CA GLN A 60 -11.18 -2.78 19.53
C GLN A 60 -10.04 -2.72 18.52
N VAL A 61 -9.20 -1.68 18.58
CA VAL A 61 -8.01 -1.60 17.73
C VAL A 61 -7.05 -2.74 18.06
N ALA A 62 -6.74 -2.97 19.33
CA ALA A 62 -5.86 -4.06 19.76
C ALA A 62 -6.38 -5.44 19.37
N ALA A 63 -7.69 -5.68 19.43
CA ALA A 63 -8.29 -6.93 18.98
C ALA A 63 -8.15 -7.15 17.47
N MET A 64 -8.13 -6.07 16.67
CA MET A 64 -7.99 -6.13 15.21
C MET A 64 -6.55 -6.21 14.73
N THR A 65 -5.63 -5.54 15.42
CA THR A 65 -4.20 -5.49 15.05
C THR A 65 -3.36 -6.59 15.70
N GLY A 66 -3.97 -7.42 16.55
CA GLY A 66 -3.26 -8.36 17.41
C GLY A 66 -2.97 -7.75 18.77
N THR A 67 -3.04 -8.59 19.82
CA THR A 67 -2.79 -8.14 21.19
C THR A 67 -1.35 -7.69 21.33
N THR A 68 -1.15 -6.65 22.15
CA THR A 68 0.16 -6.03 22.39
C THR A 68 1.24 -7.02 22.84
N GLY A 69 0.86 -8.20 23.34
CA GLY A 69 1.75 -9.26 23.80
C GLY A 69 2.66 -9.84 22.72
N GLU A 70 2.14 -10.13 21.52
CA GLU A 70 2.98 -10.63 20.41
C GLU A 70 3.86 -9.53 19.82
N ALA A 71 3.40 -8.28 19.84
CA ALA A 71 4.18 -7.12 19.41
C ALA A 71 5.29 -6.73 20.40
N THR A 72 5.10 -6.96 21.72
CA THR A 72 6.15 -6.75 22.71
C THR A 72 7.31 -7.73 22.54
N ASP A 73 7.04 -9.02 22.27
CA ASP A 73 8.09 -10.02 22.14
C ASP A 73 8.97 -9.76 20.90
N ALA A 74 8.36 -9.46 19.75
CA ALA A 74 9.11 -9.12 18.54
C ALA A 74 9.93 -7.82 18.68
N ASN A 75 9.39 -6.82 19.40
CA ASN A 75 10.10 -5.56 19.64
C ASN A 75 11.24 -5.73 20.66
N VAL A 76 11.12 -6.63 21.63
CA VAL A 76 12.20 -6.96 22.58
C VAL A 76 13.33 -7.66 21.83
N GLU A 77 13.04 -8.67 21.00
CA GLU A 77 14.06 -9.37 20.21
C GLU A 77 14.78 -8.43 19.23
N LEU A 78 14.06 -7.49 18.61
CA LEU A 78 14.66 -6.44 17.77
C LEU A 78 15.52 -5.45 18.55
N GLN A 79 15.11 -5.04 19.76
CA GLN A 79 15.89 -4.15 20.61
C GLN A 79 17.18 -4.81 21.07
N GLU A 80 17.14 -6.09 21.45
CA GLU A 80 18.33 -6.89 21.77
C GLU A 80 19.25 -7.03 20.55
N ALA A 81 18.70 -7.35 19.38
CA ALA A 81 19.48 -7.47 18.14
C ALA A 81 20.12 -6.14 17.69
N GLN A 82 19.53 -5.01 18.06
CA GLN A 82 20.04 -3.65 17.78
C GLN A 82 20.97 -3.13 18.90
N GLY A 83 21.17 -3.90 19.97
CA GLY A 83 21.98 -3.50 21.13
C GLY A 83 21.38 -2.34 21.93
N LEU A 84 20.06 -2.11 21.80
CA LEU A 84 19.31 -1.13 22.57
C LEU A 84 18.88 -1.82 23.88
N ASP A 85 19.72 -1.67 24.91
CA ASP A 85 19.43 -2.18 26.24
C ASP A 85 18.25 -1.41 26.86
N ALA A 86 17.13 -2.11 27.10
CA ALA A 86 15.95 -1.57 27.78
C ALA A 86 16.22 -1.25 29.28
N THR A 87 17.43 -1.48 29.80
CA THR A 87 17.80 -1.23 31.20
C THR A 87 18.65 0.03 31.46
N THR A 88 18.72 0.96 30.50
CA THR A 88 19.36 2.29 30.71
C THR A 88 18.26 3.36 30.92
N GLN A 89 18.00 4.01 32.06
CA GLN A 89 18.43 4.01 33.46
C GLN A 89 17.17 4.33 34.33
N GLY A 90 17.12 4.10 35.64
CA GLY A 90 17.63 5.04 36.66
C GLY A 90 16.57 6.05 37.08
#